data_AF-A0A381YUE0-F1
#
_entry.id   AF-A0A381YUE0-F1
#
_cell.length_a   1.000
_cell.length_b   1.000
_cell.length_c   1.000
_cell.angle_alpha   90.00
_cell.angle_beta   90.00
_cell.angle_gamma   90.00
#
_symmetry.space_group_name_H-M   'P 1'
#
loop_
_entity.id
_entity.type
_entity.pdbx_description
1 polymer ?
#
loop_
_entity_poly.entity_id
_entity_poly.type
_entity_poly.pdbx_seq_one_letter_code
_entity_poly.pdbx_strand_id
1 'polypeptide(L)' 'VKAPHKDGKANRALIKVIAKQFNVTKSQVSIKRGKSGRTKLIQLNI' A
#
# COMPACT_ATOMS: atom_id res chain seq x y z
N VAL A 1 24.10 4.60 -3.74
CA VAL A 1 22.99 5.55 -4.05
C VAL A 1 21.66 4.81 -3.95
N LYS A 2 20.91 4.92 -2.85
CA LYS A 2 19.55 4.36 -2.76
C LYS A 2 18.58 5.43 -3.24
N ALA A 3 18.13 5.33 -4.48
CA ALA A 3 17.06 6.20 -4.97
C ALA A 3 15.83 6.02 -4.05
N PRO A 4 15.27 7.08 -3.46
CA PRO A 4 14.02 6.96 -2.72
C PRO A 4 12.97 6.58 -3.75
N HIS A 5 12.47 5.34 -3.67
CA HIS A 5 11.57 4.76 -4.66
C HIS A 5 10.24 5.51 -4.65
N LYS A 6 10.14 6.62 -5.40
CA LYS A 6 8.94 7.42 -5.73
C LYS A 6 7.72 7.01 -4.88
N ASP A 7 7.75 7.39 -3.60
CA ASP A 7 6.94 6.79 -2.51
C ASP A 7 5.41 6.85 -2.77
N GLY A 8 4.95 7.63 -3.75
CA GLY A 8 3.54 7.65 -4.15
C GLY A 8 3.10 6.53 -5.11
N LYS A 9 3.91 6.13 -6.09
CA LYS A 9 3.41 5.26 -7.19
C LYS A 9 3.25 3.80 -6.76
N ALA A 10 4.24 3.26 -6.04
CA ALA A 10 4.21 1.90 -5.53
C ALA A 10 3.11 1.69 -4.49
N ASN A 11 2.94 2.65 -3.57
CA ASN A 11 1.90 2.60 -2.55
C ASN A 11 0.49 2.60 -3.15
N ARG A 12 0.24 3.46 -4.14
CA ARG A 12 -1.06 3.50 -4.85
C ARG A 12 -1.34 2.21 -5.61
N ALA A 13 -0.33 1.63 -6.27
CA ALA A 13 -0.48 0.36 -6.98
C ALA A 13 -0.81 -0.78 -6.01
N LEU A 14 -0.09 -0.86 -4.89
CA LEU A 14 -0.33 -1.87 -3.86
C LEU A 14 -1.75 -1.77 -3.28
N ILE A 15 -2.17 -0.57 -2.89
CA ILE A 15 -3.53 -0.31 -2.39
C ILE A 15 -4.58 -0.74 -3.43
N LYS A 16 -4.36 -0.45 -4.72
CA LYS A 16 -5.28 -0.82 -5.81
C LYS A 16 -5.39 -2.34 -5.99
N VAL A 17 -4.26 -3.06 -5.95
CA VAL A 17 -4.23 -4.53 -6.08
C VAL A 17 -4.96 -5.18 -4.92
N ILE A 18 -4.63 -4.77 -3.69
CA ILE A 18 -5.26 -5.30 -2.48
C ILE A 18 -6.77 -5.00 -2.46
N ALA A 19 -7.17 -3.75 -2.75
CA ALA A 19 -8.57 -3.38 -2.83
C ALA A 19 -9.35 -4.27 -3.82
N LYS A 20 -8.78 -4.55 -4.99
CA LYS A 20 -9.40 -5.43 -5.98
C LYS A 20 -9.46 -6.89 -5.52
N GLN A 21 -8.41 -7.39 -4.87
CA GLN A 21 -8.32 -8.80 -4.47
C GLN A 21 -9.25 -9.14 -3.29
N PHE A 22 -9.44 -8.20 -2.38
CA PHE A 22 -10.34 -8.35 -1.23
C PHE A 22 -11.74 -7.78 -1.47
N ASN A 23 -12.00 -7.21 -2.66
CA ASN A 23 -13.26 -6.57 -3.04
C ASN A 23 -13.70 -5.46 -2.05
N VAL A 24 -12.73 -4.64 -1.64
CA VAL A 24 -12.92 -3.53 -0.69
C VAL A 24 -12.61 -2.19 -1.35
N THR A 25 -13.11 -1.11 -0.76
CA THR A 25 -12.79 0.23 -1.24
C THR A 25 -11.35 0.62 -0.88
N LYS A 26 -10.73 1.49 -1.68
CA LYS A 26 -9.34 1.96 -1.42
C LYS A 26 -9.20 2.68 -0.08
N SER A 27 -10.26 3.32 0.41
CA SER A 27 -10.31 3.99 1.72
C SER A 27 -10.24 3.01 2.88
N GLN A 28 -10.66 1.77 2.68
CA GLN A 28 -10.56 0.71 3.68
C GLN A 28 -9.15 0.09 3.75
N VAL A 29 -8.28 0.37 2.78
CA VAL A 29 -6.92 -0.18 2.71
C VAL A 29 -5.91 0.90 3.11
N SER A 30 -5.21 0.69 4.22
CA SER A 30 -4.22 1.64 4.74
C SER A 30 -2.87 0.99 5.01
N ILE A 31 -1.78 1.73 4.78
CA ILE A 31 -0.42 1.27 5.09
C ILE A 31 -0.10 1.71 6.52
N LYS A 32 -0.15 0.76 7.48
CA LYS A 32 0.20 1.00 8.90
C LYS A 32 1.70 1.20 9.09
N ARG A 33 2.53 0.37 8.44
CA ARG A 33 4.00 0.41 8.55
C ARG A 33 4.68 0.03 7.24
N GLY A 34 5.95 0.43 7.08
CA GLY A 34 6.76 0.06 5.91
C GLY A 34 6.55 0.95 4.68
N LYS A 35 6.13 2.22 4.84
CA LYS A 35 5.95 3.15 3.71
C LYS A 35 7.19 3.23 2.82
N SER A 36 8.38 3.28 3.41
CA SER A 36 9.68 3.32 2.72
C SER A 36 10.42 1.98 2.69
N GLY A 37 9.83 0.90 3.23
CA GLY A 37 10.41 -0.44 3.30
C GLY A 37 9.89 -1.37 2.20
N ARG A 38 10.61 -2.47 1.96
CA ARG A 38 10.15 -3.54 1.04
C ARG A 38 8.93 -4.27 1.59
N THR A 39 8.96 -4.61 2.88
CA THR A 39 7.85 -5.24 3.58
C THR A 39 6.91 -4.16 4.13
N LYS A 40 5.62 -4.26 3.80
CA LYS A 40 4.60 -3.30 4.24
C LYS A 40 3.53 -4.01 5.06
N LEU A 41 3.20 -3.42 6.20
CA LEU A 41 2.08 -3.87 7.01
C LEU A 41 0.85 -3.08 6.58
N ILE A 42 -0.10 -3.81 6.00
CA ILE A 42 -1.35 -3.26 5.48
C ILE A 42 -2.47 -3.57 6.47
N GLN A 43 -3.29 -2.58 6.75
CA GLN A 43 -4.50 -2.72 7.54
C GLN A 43 -5.72 -2.59 6.61
N LEU A 44 -6.63 -3.54 6.73
CA LEU A 44 -7.92 -3.58 6.07
C LEU A 44 -9.00 -3.25 7.10
N ASN A 45 -9.72 -2.16 6.89
CA ASN A 45 -10.89 -1.76 7.68
C ASN A 45 -12.14 -2.27 6.95
N ILE A 46 -12.39 -3.58 7.04
CA ILE A 46 -13.58 -4.26 6.51
C ILE A 46 -14.67 -4.34 7.56
#